data_AF-A0A7H1N1Q8-F1
#
_entry.id   AF-A0A7H1N1Q8-F1
#
_cell.length_a   1.000
_cell.length_b   1.000
_cell.length_c   1.000
_cell.angle_alpha   90.00
_cell.angle_beta   90.00
_cell.angle_gamma   90.00
#
_symmetry.space_group_name_H-M   'P 1'
#
loop_
_entity.id
_entity.type
_entity.pdbx_description
1 polymer ?
#
loop_
_entity_poly.entity_id
_entity_poly.type
_entity_poly.pdbx_seq_one_letter_code
_entity_poly.pdbx_strand_id
1 'polypeptide(L)'
;MKDDAWEGLRQDLVTRLSRLLDKALSVYAYFANSTPPEGSKDFAAFQANCRAALAHVHLLIKLAQWARNAADVSSEISPGDDDHIHQLIEEAEAALDQYGSPQT
;
A
#
# COMPACT_ATOMS: atom_id res chain seq x y z
N MET A 1 -29.73 -13.96 -1.79
CA MET A 1 -29.22 -13.83 -3.17
C MET A 1 -28.15 -12.74 -3.31
N LYS A 2 -28.18 -11.63 -2.53
CA LYS A 2 -27.06 -10.66 -2.50
C LYS A 2 -25.81 -11.22 -1.83
N ASP A 3 -25.97 -12.03 -0.78
CA ASP A 3 -24.86 -12.56 0.03
C ASP A 3 -23.97 -13.54 -0.75
N ASP A 4 -24.56 -14.37 -1.62
CA ASP A 4 -23.84 -15.28 -2.54
C ASP A 4 -22.95 -14.53 -3.53
N ALA A 5 -23.41 -13.40 -4.07
CA ALA A 5 -22.63 -12.61 -5.02
C ALA A 5 -21.42 -11.93 -4.35
N TRP A 6 -21.57 -11.49 -3.10
CA TRP A 6 -20.49 -10.93 -2.30
C TRP A 6 -19.47 -12.00 -1.86
N GLU A 7 -19.93 -13.20 -1.56
CA GLU A 7 -19.04 -14.33 -1.27
C GLU A 7 -18.20 -14.71 -2.49
N GLY A 8 -18.83 -14.86 -3.66
CA GLY A 8 -18.11 -15.14 -4.91
C GLY A 8 -17.09 -14.05 -5.28
N LEU A 9 -17.44 -12.78 -5.08
CA LEU A 9 -16.51 -11.67 -5.29
C LEU A 9 -15.32 -11.73 -4.33
N ARG A 10 -15.55 -12.03 -3.04
CA ARG A 10 -14.46 -12.14 -2.04
C ARG A 10 -13.48 -13.26 -2.38
N GLN A 11 -13.97 -14.42 -2.81
CA GLN A 11 -13.11 -15.54 -3.19
C GLN A 11 -12.25 -15.23 -4.44
N ASP A 12 -12.83 -14.58 -5.44
CA ASP A 12 -12.07 -14.07 -6.60
C ASP A 12 -11.04 -13.01 -6.17
N LEU A 13 -11.41 -12.12 -5.26
CA LEU A 13 -10.53 -11.09 -4.70
C LEU A 13 -9.33 -11.70 -3.98
N VAL A 14 -9.54 -12.66 -3.07
CA VAL A 14 -8.46 -13.35 -2.35
C VAL A 14 -7.49 -14.03 -3.31
N THR A 15 -8.03 -14.70 -4.34
CA THR A 15 -7.22 -15.37 -5.37
C THR A 15 -6.34 -14.37 -6.11
N ARG A 16 -6.89 -13.24 -6.53
CA ARG A 16 -6.13 -12.18 -7.23
C ARG A 16 -5.15 -11.45 -6.32
N LEU A 17 -5.53 -11.21 -5.06
CA LEU A 17 -4.72 -10.49 -4.09
C LEU A 17 -3.42 -11.19 -3.77
N SER A 18 -3.43 -12.53 -3.68
CA SER A 18 -2.20 -13.31 -3.48
C SER A 18 -1.14 -12.99 -4.55
N ARG A 19 -1.56 -12.93 -5.82
CA ARG A 19 -0.68 -12.60 -6.95
C ARG A 19 -0.26 -11.12 -6.96
N LEU A 20 -1.15 -10.22 -6.55
CA LEU A 20 -0.83 -8.80 -6.45
C LEU A 20 0.16 -8.51 -5.32
N LEU A 21 0.02 -9.20 -4.18
CA LEU A 21 0.95 -9.13 -3.05
C LEU A 21 2.35 -9.61 -3.43
N ASP A 22 2.44 -10.75 -4.10
CA ASP A 22 3.72 -11.28 -4.60
C ASP A 22 4.41 -10.29 -5.55
N LYS A 23 3.63 -9.68 -6.47
CA LYS A 23 4.14 -8.65 -7.38
C LYS A 23 4.61 -7.39 -6.62
N ALA A 24 3.85 -6.91 -5.66
CA ALA A 24 4.18 -5.72 -4.88
C ALA A 24 5.44 -5.95 -4.01
N LEU A 25 5.56 -7.12 -3.38
CA LEU A 25 6.75 -7.54 -2.64
C LEU A 25 7.98 -7.66 -3.55
N SER A 26 7.81 -8.19 -4.77
CA SER A 26 8.89 -8.25 -5.76
C SER A 26 9.40 -6.87 -6.17
N VAL A 27 8.50 -5.89 -6.32
CA VAL A 27 8.86 -4.50 -6.61
C VAL A 27 9.63 -3.89 -5.44
N TYR A 28 9.14 -4.08 -4.20
CA TYR A 28 9.88 -3.63 -3.01
C TYR A 28 11.25 -4.28 -2.91
N ALA A 29 11.35 -5.60 -3.12
CA ALA A 29 12.61 -6.32 -3.08
C ALA A 29 13.60 -5.84 -4.16
N TYR A 30 13.10 -5.48 -5.36
CA TYR A 30 13.92 -4.88 -6.41
C TYR A 30 14.54 -3.56 -5.94
N PHE A 31 13.72 -2.65 -5.39
CA PHE A 31 14.24 -1.39 -4.86
C PHE A 31 15.17 -1.61 -3.66
N ALA A 32 14.80 -2.46 -2.70
CA ALA A 32 15.61 -2.72 -1.50
C ALA A 32 16.99 -3.33 -1.81
N ASN A 33 17.11 -4.10 -2.90
CA ASN A 33 18.38 -4.67 -3.35
C ASN A 33 19.12 -3.80 -4.38
N SER A 34 18.52 -2.69 -4.81
CA SER A 34 19.18 -1.75 -5.71
C SER A 34 20.15 -0.88 -4.95
N THR A 35 21.26 -0.51 -5.58
CA THR A 35 22.21 0.45 -5.01
C THR A 35 21.52 1.80 -4.86
N PRO A 36 21.47 2.39 -3.65
CA PRO A 36 20.89 3.71 -3.47
C PRO A 36 21.73 4.74 -4.25
N PRO A 37 21.08 5.70 -4.95
CA PRO A 37 21.79 6.74 -5.69
C PRO A 37 22.50 7.72 -4.74
N GLU A 38 23.63 8.26 -5.19
CA GLU A 38 24.50 9.14 -4.39
C GLU A 38 23.96 10.58 -4.25
N GLY A 39 23.07 11.00 -5.16
CA GLY A 39 22.45 12.32 -5.13
C GLY A 39 21.32 12.39 -4.10
N SER A 40 21.29 13.44 -3.28
CA SER A 40 20.23 13.65 -2.27
C SER A 40 18.82 13.67 -2.87
N LYS A 41 18.66 14.25 -4.07
CA LYS A 41 17.42 14.24 -4.85
C LYS A 41 16.95 12.85 -5.22
N ASP A 42 17.87 12.10 -5.82
CA ASP A 42 17.59 10.79 -6.34
C ASP A 42 17.39 9.79 -5.20
N PHE A 43 18.07 10.00 -4.08
CA PHE A 43 17.90 9.22 -2.86
C PHE A 43 16.51 9.46 -2.23
N ALA A 44 16.07 10.71 -2.16
CA ALA A 44 14.72 11.04 -1.68
C ALA A 44 13.63 10.41 -2.56
N ALA A 45 13.79 10.49 -3.89
CA ALA A 45 12.88 9.84 -4.84
C ALA A 45 12.90 8.31 -4.70
N PHE A 46 14.08 7.72 -4.56
CA PHE A 46 14.24 6.28 -4.33
C PHE A 46 13.56 5.83 -3.02
N GLN A 47 13.75 6.56 -1.93
CA GLN A 47 13.13 6.27 -0.65
C GLN A 47 11.60 6.47 -0.68
N ALA A 48 11.11 7.46 -1.43
CA ALA A 48 9.68 7.63 -1.68
C ALA A 48 9.09 6.42 -2.43
N ASN A 49 9.77 5.91 -3.45
CA ASN A 49 9.34 4.71 -4.17
C ASN A 49 9.30 3.47 -3.27
N CYS A 50 10.30 3.28 -2.40
CA CYS A 50 10.31 2.20 -1.42
C CYS A 50 9.10 2.29 -0.47
N ARG A 51 8.81 3.48 0.06
CA ARG A 51 7.67 3.71 0.95
C ARG A 51 6.33 3.47 0.23
N ALA A 52 6.19 3.95 -1.00
CA ALA A 52 4.99 3.72 -1.81
C ALA A 52 4.75 2.22 -2.08
N ALA A 53 5.82 1.46 -2.37
CA ALA A 53 5.72 0.01 -2.53
C ALA A 53 5.24 -0.68 -1.24
N LEU A 54 5.77 -0.29 -0.07
CA LEU A 54 5.34 -0.82 1.21
C LEU A 54 3.89 -0.44 1.57
N ALA A 55 3.48 0.81 1.30
CA ALA A 55 2.09 1.25 1.49
C ALA A 55 1.13 0.43 0.61
N HIS A 56 1.52 0.14 -0.63
CA HIS A 56 0.73 -0.72 -1.51
C HIS A 56 0.62 -2.16 -0.97
N VAL A 57 1.73 -2.75 -0.50
CA VAL A 57 1.70 -4.06 0.16
C VAL A 57 0.75 -4.05 1.36
N HIS A 58 0.82 -3.01 2.21
CA HIS A 58 -0.03 -2.88 3.38
C HIS A 58 -1.52 -2.81 2.99
N LEU A 59 -1.88 -2.02 1.99
CA LEU A 59 -3.26 -1.91 1.50
C LEU A 59 -3.79 -3.25 0.98
N LEU A 60 -2.98 -3.99 0.23
CA LEU A 60 -3.35 -5.32 -0.27
C LEU A 60 -3.54 -6.32 0.87
N ILE A 61 -2.73 -6.25 1.93
CA ILE A 61 -2.90 -7.06 3.15
C ILE A 61 -4.23 -6.72 3.82
N LYS A 62 -4.54 -5.43 4.04
CA LYS A 62 -5.82 -5.01 4.64
C LYS A 62 -7.01 -5.51 3.83
N LEU A 63 -6.94 -5.38 2.51
CA LEU A 63 -8.00 -5.84 1.61
C LEU A 63 -8.14 -7.38 1.65
N ALA A 64 -7.04 -8.12 1.75
CA ALA A 64 -7.05 -9.57 1.90
C ALA A 64 -7.63 -9.99 3.27
N GLN A 65 -7.28 -9.28 4.34
CA GLN A 65 -7.85 -9.50 5.67
C GLN A 65 -9.34 -9.22 5.68
N TRP A 66 -9.80 -8.12 5.07
CA TRP A 66 -11.22 -7.85 4.90
C TRP A 66 -11.93 -8.97 4.14
N ALA A 67 -11.38 -9.39 3.00
CA ALA A 67 -11.98 -10.42 2.18
C ALA A 67 -12.06 -11.78 2.90
N ARG A 68 -11.09 -12.07 3.79
CA ARG A 68 -11.04 -13.29 4.62
C ARG A 68 -11.92 -13.21 5.86
N ASN A 69 -11.89 -12.09 6.57
CA ASN A 69 -12.57 -11.89 7.86
C ASN A 69 -14.04 -11.52 7.69
N ALA A 70 -14.49 -11.06 6.52
CA ALA A 70 -15.91 -10.81 6.30
C ALA A 70 -16.73 -12.13 6.18
N ALA A 71 -16.08 -13.30 6.13
CA ALA A 71 -16.72 -14.60 6.39
C ALA A 71 -16.92 -14.88 7.89
N ASP A 72 -16.22 -14.16 8.76
CA ASP A 72 -16.26 -14.22 10.23
C ASP A 72 -16.77 -12.87 10.74
N VAL A 73 -18.07 -12.60 10.53
CA VAL A 73 -18.70 -11.31 10.84
C VAL A 73 -18.64 -11.05 12.35
N SER A 74 -17.60 -10.35 12.83
CA SER A 74 -17.56 -9.48 14.03
C SER A 74 -16.18 -8.86 14.34
N SER A 75 -15.34 -8.55 13.34
CA SER A 75 -14.14 -7.73 13.61
C SER A 75 -14.36 -6.31 13.11
N GLU A 76 -14.69 -5.43 14.03
CA GLU A 76 -14.74 -3.98 13.83
C GLU A 76 -13.47 -3.52 13.11
N ILE A 77 -13.63 -2.95 11.93
CA ILE A 77 -12.55 -2.20 11.28
C ILE A 77 -12.30 -1.01 12.20
N SER A 78 -11.18 -1.04 12.93
CA SER A 78 -10.83 0.04 13.85
C SER A 78 -10.60 1.32 13.03
N PRO A 79 -11.33 2.41 13.30
CA PRO A 79 -11.29 3.64 12.48
C PRO A 79 -9.92 4.33 12.47
N GLY A 80 -8.99 3.96 13.35
CA GLY A 80 -7.64 4.55 13.39
C GLY A 80 -6.72 4.14 12.24
N ASP A 81 -7.11 3.14 11.44
CA ASP A 81 -6.25 2.57 10.41
C ASP A 81 -6.36 3.30 9.05
N ASP A 82 -7.46 4.02 8.81
CA ASP A 82 -7.66 4.93 7.67
C ASP A 82 -6.99 6.29 7.92
N ASP A 83 -7.11 6.83 9.14
CA ASP A 83 -6.45 8.09 9.53
C ASP A 83 -4.92 7.98 9.39
N HIS A 84 -4.34 6.82 9.73
CA HIS A 84 -2.90 6.57 9.55
C HIS A 84 -2.48 6.52 8.07
N ILE A 85 -3.33 5.97 7.19
CA ILE A 85 -3.07 5.94 5.75
C ILE A 85 -3.18 7.34 5.16
N HIS A 86 -4.20 8.10 5.55
CA HIS A 86 -4.36 9.51 5.15
C HIS A 86 -3.16 10.34 5.59
N GLN A 87 -2.68 10.16 6.82
CA GLN A 87 -1.48 10.83 7.30
C GLN A 87 -0.23 10.46 6.47
N LEU A 88 -0.05 9.18 6.11
CA LEU A 88 1.06 8.75 5.26
C LEU A 88 0.99 9.33 3.84
N ILE A 89 -0.22 9.51 3.31
CA ILE A 89 -0.46 10.14 1.99
C ILE A 89 -0.16 11.63 2.07
N GLU A 90 -0.65 12.33 3.08
CA GLU A 90 -0.38 13.76 3.30
C GLU A 90 1.12 14.03 3.50
N GLU A 91 1.81 13.19 4.26
CA GLU A 91 3.27 13.27 4.43
C GLU A 91 4.01 13.05 3.10
N ALA A 92 3.51 12.15 2.24
CA ALA A 92 4.07 11.91 0.92
C ALA A 92 3.83 13.11 -0.02
N GLU A 93 2.64 13.71 0.00
CA GLU A 93 2.31 14.90 -0.79
C GLU A 93 3.11 16.12 -0.33
N ALA A 94 3.24 16.35 0.98
CA ALA A 94 4.02 17.45 1.54
C ALA A 94 5.52 17.32 1.24
N ALA A 95 6.06 16.10 1.25
CA ALA A 95 7.46 15.87 0.87
C ALA A 95 7.73 16.16 -0.61
N LEU A 96 6.73 15.96 -1.49
CA LEU A 96 6.83 16.29 -2.91
C LEU A 96 6.75 17.80 -3.16
N ASP A 97 5.90 18.51 -2.42
CA ASP A 97 5.75 19.97 -2.51
C ASP A 97 7.01 20.73 -2.06
N GLN A 98 7.64 20.26 -0.97
CA GLN A 98 8.93 20.79 -0.49
C GLN A 98 10.07 20.55 -1.46
N TYR A 99 9.99 19.51 -2.30
CA TYR A 99 10.98 19.20 -3.33
C TYR A 99 10.70 19.92 -4.66
N GLY A 100 9.47 20.41 -4.85
CA GLY A 100 9.00 21.12 -6.05
C GLY A 100 9.25 22.63 -6.05
N SER A 101 9.68 23.21 -4.94
CA SER A 101 10.03 24.64 -4.85
C SER A 101 11.50 24.88 -5.22
N PRO A 102 11.82 25.44 -6.41
CA PRO A 102 13.16 25.92 -6.69
C PRO A 102 13.47 27.09 -5.74
N GLN A 103 14.46 26.92 -4.85
CA GLN A 103 15.08 28.05 -4.17
C GLN A 103 15.78 28.92 -5.22
N THR A 104 15.15 30.05 -5.58
CA THR A 104 15.82 31.23 -6.16
C THR A 104 16.29 32.14 -5.05
#